data_AF-A0A7X3VLA0-F1
#
_entry.id   AF-A0A7X3VLA0-F1
#
_cell.length_a   1.000
_cell.length_b   1.000
_cell.length_c   1.000
_cell.angle_alpha   90.00
_cell.angle_beta   90.00
_cell.angle_gamma   90.00
#
_symmetry.space_group_name_H-M   'P 1'
#
loop_
_entity.id
_entity.type
_entity.pdbx_description
1 polymer ?
#
loop_
_entity_poly.entity_id
_entity_poly.type
_entity_poly.pdbx_seq_one_letter_code
_entity_poly.pdbx_strand_id
1 'polypeptide(L)'
;MANEQRNLPSQSRFQRFFFSVQAFLNQVLEGGTWQVLWNWVLWKVIPKRRHILKLIRELPPLDSNDSSELRSIRDEVFAKSCLDLQHTEEAQILLDILKHARQPLGCEQIFFAAIYPVLVKRDMEAIPILTEEAHRLDVEIGYLGHNEDYFFWVLEIDGAKPLNLDTPLDPRLELRDDKRYVVYPIGSTGLVDTDYAEYARQWLLDSPRLSMALPLLAAAYADQWILNARVYLSHILADLKKRNYQVTAMAIPDFERARLSLLRRLSLDRLRKRRLLSERRNR
;
A
#
# COMPACT_ATOMS: atom_id res chain seq x y z
N MET A 1 32.28 -55.70 1.49
CA MET A 1 32.09 -55.34 2.90
C MET A 1 31.21 -54.10 2.93
N ALA A 2 29.94 -54.30 3.27
CA ALA A 2 28.94 -53.25 3.46
C ALA A 2 28.75 -53.01 4.96
N ASN A 3 28.25 -51.83 5.32
CA ASN A 3 27.79 -51.39 6.64
C ASN A 3 28.84 -50.95 7.69
N GLU A 4 29.37 -49.72 7.55
CA GLU A 4 29.83 -48.91 8.69
C GLU A 4 29.48 -47.41 8.53
N GLN A 5 28.24 -47.10 8.11
CA GLN A 5 27.70 -45.73 8.16
C GLN A 5 26.34 -45.66 8.87
N ARG A 6 26.10 -46.55 9.83
CA ARG A 6 24.96 -46.47 10.75
C ARG A 6 25.50 -46.46 12.16
N ASN A 7 25.78 -45.26 12.70
CA ASN A 7 25.70 -44.91 14.12
C ASN A 7 26.12 -43.45 14.31
N LEU A 8 25.36 -42.52 13.70
CA LEU A 8 25.26 -41.17 14.24
C LEU A 8 23.95 -41.15 15.03
N PRO A 9 23.96 -40.76 16.31
CA PRO A 9 22.74 -40.71 17.11
C PRO A 9 21.72 -39.85 16.36
N SER A 10 20.52 -40.40 16.16
CA SER A 10 19.41 -39.67 15.57
C SER A 10 19.05 -38.52 16.51
N GLN A 11 19.73 -37.38 16.34
CA GLN A 11 19.35 -36.13 16.99
C GLN A 11 17.86 -35.94 16.71
N SER A 12 17.08 -35.87 17.79
CA SER A 12 15.63 -35.76 17.67
C SER A 12 15.31 -34.53 16.83
N ARG A 13 14.25 -34.60 16.01
CA ARG A 13 13.79 -33.45 15.22
C ARG A 13 13.59 -32.20 16.10
N PHE A 14 13.30 -32.39 17.39
CA PHE A 14 13.22 -31.36 18.41
C PHE A 14 14.55 -30.71 18.77
N GLN A 15 15.64 -31.47 18.91
CA GLN A 15 16.97 -30.89 19.16
C GLN A 15 17.45 -30.07 17.96
N ARG A 16 17.22 -30.58 16.73
CA ARG A 16 17.53 -29.82 15.50
C ARG A 16 16.65 -28.59 15.31
N PHE A 17 15.43 -28.60 15.84
CA PHE A 17 14.56 -27.43 15.90
C PHE A 17 15.08 -26.40 16.91
N PHE A 18 15.44 -26.84 18.12
CA PHE A 18 15.97 -25.97 19.17
C PHE A 18 17.30 -25.31 18.77
N PHE A 19 18.26 -26.06 18.23
CA PHE A 19 19.53 -25.49 17.77
C PHE A 19 19.35 -24.49 16.63
N SER A 20 18.42 -24.74 15.69
CA SER A 20 18.10 -23.78 14.63
C SER A 20 17.34 -22.55 15.14
N VAL A 21 16.49 -22.70 16.15
CA VAL A 21 15.80 -21.59 16.81
C VAL A 21 16.80 -20.75 17.61
N GLN A 22 17.77 -21.40 18.26
CA GLN A 22 18.82 -20.73 19.02
C GLN A 22 19.83 -20.01 18.12
N ALA A 23 20.21 -20.61 16.98
CA ALA A 23 21.06 -19.96 15.97
C ALA A 23 20.33 -18.78 15.31
N PHE A 24 19.06 -18.95 14.98
CA PHE A 24 18.20 -17.89 14.46
C PHE A 24 17.99 -16.76 15.50
N LEU A 25 17.79 -17.09 16.78
CA LEU A 25 17.70 -16.09 17.86
C LEU A 25 19.01 -15.35 18.09
N ASN A 26 20.15 -16.01 18.00
CA ASN A 26 21.47 -15.39 18.13
C ASN A 26 21.77 -14.44 16.96
N GLN A 27 21.39 -14.79 15.73
CA GLN A 27 21.47 -13.86 14.59
C GLN A 27 20.45 -12.72 14.66
N VAL A 28 19.25 -12.97 15.21
CA VAL A 28 18.22 -11.94 15.43
C VAL A 28 18.59 -10.96 16.55
N LEU A 29 19.55 -11.32 17.42
CA LEU A 29 20.07 -10.48 18.50
C LEU A 29 21.08 -9.42 18.03
N GLU A 30 21.70 -9.55 16.86
CA GLU A 30 22.84 -8.70 16.47
C GLU A 30 22.48 -7.37 15.76
N GLY A 31 21.21 -7.05 15.50
CA GLY A 31 20.86 -5.68 15.10
C GLY A 31 19.45 -5.49 14.55
N GLY A 32 18.57 -4.82 15.30
CA GLY A 32 17.27 -4.31 14.81
C GLY A 32 16.17 -5.33 14.50
N THR A 33 16.51 -6.61 14.28
CA THR A 33 15.59 -7.68 13.88
C THR A 33 14.62 -8.15 14.98
N TRP A 34 14.95 -7.94 16.26
CA TRP A 34 14.06 -8.32 17.37
C TRP A 34 12.73 -7.57 17.35
N GLN A 35 12.76 -6.28 16.99
CA GLN A 35 11.56 -5.46 16.92
C GLN A 35 10.67 -5.89 15.74
N VAL A 36 11.27 -6.24 14.60
CA VAL A 36 10.58 -6.82 13.44
C VAL A 36 9.97 -8.16 13.79
N LEU A 37 10.70 -9.03 14.48
CA LEU A 37 10.22 -10.34 14.90
C LEU A 37 9.08 -10.22 15.92
N TRP A 38 9.21 -9.31 16.89
CA TRP A 38 8.17 -9.05 17.89
C TRP A 38 6.92 -8.46 17.27
N ASN A 39 7.05 -7.50 16.36
CA ASN A 39 5.93 -6.92 15.61
C ASN A 39 5.25 -7.97 14.71
N TRP A 40 6.03 -8.86 14.08
CA TRP A 40 5.49 -9.96 13.29
C TRP A 40 4.75 -10.99 14.15
N VAL A 41 5.28 -11.34 15.33
CA VAL A 41 4.61 -12.22 16.28
C VAL A 41 3.35 -11.55 16.85
N LEU A 42 3.41 -10.27 17.21
CA LEU A 42 2.25 -9.50 17.67
C LEU A 42 1.18 -9.43 16.60
N TRP A 43 1.55 -9.22 15.33
CA TRP A 43 0.64 -9.28 14.19
C TRP A 43 -0.12 -10.61 14.11
N LYS A 44 0.56 -11.74 14.41
CA LYS A 44 -0.08 -13.07 14.40
C LYS A 44 -1.21 -13.21 15.42
N VAL A 45 -1.24 -12.38 16.47
CA VAL A 45 -2.16 -12.49 17.62
C VAL A 45 -3.36 -11.53 17.55
N ILE A 46 -3.38 -10.57 16.60
CA ILE A 46 -4.44 -9.55 16.50
C ILE A 46 -5.78 -10.15 16.01
N PRO A 47 -6.93 -9.88 16.65
CA PRO A 47 -8.24 -10.42 16.23
C PRO A 47 -8.70 -9.95 14.85
N LYS A 48 -8.33 -8.73 14.42
CA LYS A 48 -8.57 -8.21 13.05
C LYS A 48 -7.89 -9.04 11.96
N ARG A 49 -6.91 -9.89 12.30
CA ARG A 49 -6.11 -10.69 11.36
C ARG A 49 -6.94 -11.62 10.48
N ARG A 50 -7.97 -12.28 11.01
CA ARG A 50 -8.78 -13.22 10.22
C ARG A 50 -9.47 -12.52 9.05
N HIS A 51 -9.93 -11.30 9.27
CA HIS A 51 -10.55 -10.48 8.23
C HIS A 51 -9.49 -10.02 7.22
N ILE A 52 -8.36 -9.48 7.67
CA ILE A 52 -7.26 -9.05 6.78
C ILE A 52 -6.74 -10.21 5.93
N LEU A 53 -6.55 -11.40 6.50
CA LEU A 53 -6.15 -12.60 5.75
C LEU A 53 -7.19 -13.01 4.71
N LYS A 54 -8.48 -12.76 4.97
CA LYS A 54 -9.53 -12.97 3.97
C LYS A 54 -9.40 -11.96 2.84
N LEU A 55 -9.20 -10.69 3.15
CA LEU A 55 -9.00 -9.62 2.16
C LEU A 55 -7.74 -9.86 1.30
N ILE A 56 -6.63 -10.31 1.89
CA ILE A 56 -5.40 -10.65 1.15
C ILE A 56 -5.66 -11.73 0.12
N ARG A 57 -6.47 -12.75 0.44
CA ARG A 57 -6.82 -13.82 -0.51
C ARG A 57 -7.69 -13.33 -1.67
N GLU A 58 -8.34 -12.18 -1.50
CA GLU A 58 -9.17 -11.55 -2.52
C GLU A 58 -8.40 -10.52 -3.36
N LEU A 59 -7.12 -10.25 -3.04
CA LEU A 59 -6.26 -9.43 -3.90
C LEU A 59 -6.08 -10.12 -5.25
N PRO A 60 -6.07 -9.35 -6.36
CA PRO A 60 -5.88 -9.93 -7.68
C PRO A 60 -4.53 -10.64 -7.77
N PRO A 61 -4.43 -11.73 -8.55
CA PRO A 61 -3.15 -12.38 -8.79
C PRO A 61 -2.22 -11.42 -9.54
N LEU A 62 -0.95 -11.43 -9.14
CA LEU A 62 0.12 -10.76 -9.88
C LEU A 62 0.38 -11.45 -11.21
N ASP A 63 0.93 -10.72 -12.18
CA ASP A 63 1.27 -11.27 -13.49
C ASP A 63 2.33 -12.39 -13.37
N SER A 64 2.26 -13.32 -14.32
CA SER A 64 2.89 -14.65 -14.28
C SER A 64 4.42 -14.69 -14.24
N ASN A 65 5.09 -13.54 -14.38
CA ASN A 65 6.54 -13.41 -14.27
C ASN A 65 7.02 -12.92 -12.88
N ASP A 66 6.10 -12.67 -11.94
CA ASP A 66 6.47 -12.04 -10.68
C ASP A 66 7.02 -13.01 -9.63
N SER A 67 8.08 -12.53 -8.98
CA SER A 67 8.76 -13.17 -7.86
C SER A 67 7.81 -13.36 -6.66
N SER A 68 7.85 -14.54 -6.03
CA SER A 68 7.11 -14.87 -4.80
C SER A 68 7.35 -13.87 -3.64
N GLU A 69 8.48 -13.21 -3.73
CA GLU A 69 9.02 -12.12 -2.96
C GLU A 69 8.11 -10.89 -3.00
N LEU A 70 7.80 -10.40 -4.20
CA LEU A 70 6.99 -9.17 -4.38
C LEU A 70 5.56 -9.37 -3.90
N ARG A 71 4.99 -10.57 -4.12
CA ARG A 71 3.70 -10.94 -3.52
C ARG A 71 3.74 -10.87 -1.99
N SER A 72 4.81 -11.36 -1.38
CA SER A 72 4.94 -11.36 0.09
C SER A 72 5.05 -9.94 0.65
N ILE A 73 5.81 -9.06 -0.02
CA ILE A 73 5.90 -7.64 0.34
C ILE A 73 4.54 -6.96 0.18
N ARG A 74 3.85 -7.18 -0.94
CA ARG A 74 2.51 -6.62 -1.19
C ARG A 74 1.51 -7.01 -0.10
N ASP A 75 1.44 -8.30 0.20
CA ASP A 75 0.48 -8.81 1.18
C ASP A 75 0.78 -8.23 2.59
N GLU A 76 2.06 -8.04 2.92
CA GLU A 76 2.50 -7.46 4.18
C GLU A 76 2.23 -5.94 4.27
N VAL A 77 2.54 -5.17 3.22
CA VAL A 77 2.22 -3.74 3.14
C VAL A 77 0.72 -3.52 3.21
N PHE A 78 -0.06 -4.33 2.49
CA PHE A 78 -1.51 -4.30 2.55
C PHE A 78 -2.01 -4.60 3.98
N ALA A 79 -1.48 -5.66 4.62
CA ALA A 79 -1.87 -6.02 5.97
C ALA A 79 -1.59 -4.91 6.99
N LYS A 80 -0.39 -4.30 6.93
CA LYS A 80 0.00 -3.18 7.79
C LYS A 80 -0.88 -1.96 7.54
N SER A 81 -1.16 -1.65 6.28
CA SER A 81 -2.04 -0.55 5.91
C SER A 81 -3.46 -0.76 6.44
N CYS A 82 -4.00 -1.98 6.36
CA CYS A 82 -5.30 -2.30 6.97
C CYS A 82 -5.32 -2.20 8.50
N LEU A 83 -4.20 -2.41 9.18
CA LEU A 83 -4.11 -2.23 10.64
C LEU A 83 -4.08 -0.76 11.04
N ASP A 84 -3.49 0.11 10.20
CA ASP A 84 -3.49 1.56 10.38
C ASP A 84 -4.88 2.21 10.19
N LEU A 85 -5.82 1.47 9.58
CA LEU A 85 -7.21 1.89 9.36
C LEU A 85 -8.08 1.63 10.59
N GLN A 86 -8.91 2.61 10.92
CA GLN A 86 -9.77 2.54 12.11
C GLN A 86 -10.93 1.58 11.86
N HIS A 87 -11.54 1.66 10.67
CA HIS A 87 -12.75 0.93 10.31
C HIS A 87 -12.47 -0.18 9.30
N THR A 88 -13.16 -1.32 9.45
CA THR A 88 -13.04 -2.45 8.50
C THR A 88 -13.56 -2.12 7.11
N GLU A 89 -14.50 -1.18 7.00
CA GLU A 89 -15.03 -0.71 5.72
C GLU A 89 -13.93 -0.01 4.89
N GLU A 90 -13.01 0.71 5.53
CA GLU A 90 -11.89 1.39 4.85
C GLU A 90 -10.93 0.37 4.23
N ALA A 91 -10.71 -0.77 4.90
CA ALA A 91 -9.88 -1.87 4.38
C ALA A 91 -10.54 -2.54 3.16
N GLN A 92 -11.88 -2.65 3.15
CA GLN A 92 -12.62 -3.14 1.99
C GLN A 92 -12.52 -2.16 0.81
N ILE A 93 -12.67 -0.86 1.06
CA ILE A 93 -12.52 0.18 0.03
C ILE A 93 -11.11 0.13 -0.57
N LEU A 94 -10.07 -0.03 0.25
CA LEU A 94 -8.70 -0.20 -0.24
C LEU A 94 -8.59 -1.41 -1.16
N LEU A 95 -9.09 -2.57 -0.74
CA LEU A 95 -9.09 -3.78 -1.58
C LEU A 95 -9.82 -3.54 -2.92
N ASP A 96 -10.98 -2.89 -2.87
CA ASP A 96 -11.78 -2.61 -4.06
C ASP A 96 -11.05 -1.68 -5.02
N ILE A 97 -10.33 -0.66 -4.53
CA ILE A 97 -9.45 0.19 -5.36
C ILE A 97 -8.34 -0.65 -6.00
N LEU A 98 -7.63 -1.46 -5.22
CA LEU A 98 -6.49 -2.26 -5.72
C LEU A 98 -6.89 -3.28 -6.79
N LYS A 99 -8.15 -3.73 -6.81
CA LYS A 99 -8.70 -4.62 -7.84
C LYS A 99 -8.85 -3.95 -9.22
N HIS A 100 -8.75 -2.63 -9.32
CA HIS A 100 -8.84 -1.91 -10.58
C HIS A 100 -7.54 -1.93 -11.39
N ALA A 101 -6.42 -2.35 -10.78
CA ALA A 101 -5.17 -2.57 -11.51
C ALA A 101 -5.32 -3.78 -12.46
N ARG A 102 -5.14 -3.55 -13.76
CA ARG A 102 -5.18 -4.61 -14.78
C ARG A 102 -3.82 -5.29 -14.88
N GLN A 103 -3.77 -6.61 -14.73
CA GLN A 103 -2.52 -7.41 -14.75
C GLN A 103 -1.48 -6.80 -13.79
N PRO A 104 -1.76 -6.71 -12.48
CA PRO A 104 -0.89 -6.00 -11.55
C PRO A 104 0.50 -6.63 -11.48
N LEU A 105 1.55 -5.80 -11.43
CA LEU A 105 2.91 -6.24 -11.05
C LEU A 105 3.07 -6.19 -9.53
N GLY A 106 2.22 -5.43 -8.84
CA GLY A 106 2.16 -5.37 -7.38
C GLY A 106 2.87 -4.16 -6.79
N CYS A 107 3.81 -3.53 -7.51
CA CYS A 107 4.46 -2.28 -7.07
C CYS A 107 3.45 -1.12 -6.96
N GLU A 108 2.56 -0.99 -7.94
CA GLU A 108 1.47 -0.02 -7.95
C GLU A 108 0.50 -0.26 -6.79
N GLN A 109 0.24 -1.53 -6.46
CA GLN A 109 -0.62 -1.91 -5.34
C GLN A 109 0.05 -1.64 -3.99
N ILE A 110 1.34 -1.95 -3.87
CA ILE A 110 2.16 -1.65 -2.69
C ILE A 110 2.17 -0.15 -2.43
N PHE A 111 2.48 0.64 -3.45
CA PHE A 111 2.56 2.09 -3.35
C PHE A 111 1.23 2.67 -2.87
N PHE A 112 0.12 2.32 -3.53
CA PHE A 112 -1.18 2.87 -3.17
C PHE A 112 -1.63 2.42 -1.77
N ALA A 113 -1.44 1.13 -1.43
CA ALA A 113 -1.77 0.62 -0.10
C ALA A 113 -1.02 1.39 1.00
N ALA A 114 0.28 1.65 0.81
CA ALA A 114 1.11 2.35 1.78
C ALA A 114 0.64 3.79 2.08
N ILE A 115 0.14 4.50 1.07
CA ILE A 115 -0.31 5.89 1.21
C ILE A 115 -1.77 6.02 1.65
N TYR A 116 -2.61 5.02 1.39
CA TYR A 116 -4.06 5.10 1.62
C TYR A 116 -4.45 5.46 3.07
N PRO A 117 -3.83 4.89 4.12
CA PRO A 117 -4.14 5.31 5.50
C PRO A 117 -3.85 6.79 5.78
N VAL A 118 -2.89 7.41 5.08
CA VAL A 118 -2.60 8.84 5.20
C VAL A 118 -3.69 9.67 4.55
N LEU A 119 -4.25 9.21 3.42
CA LEU A 119 -5.38 9.87 2.75
C LEU A 119 -6.62 9.86 3.65
N VAL A 120 -6.97 8.70 4.19
CA VAL A 120 -8.11 8.54 5.12
C VAL A 120 -7.96 9.44 6.35
N LYS A 121 -6.78 9.48 6.98
CA LYS A 121 -6.50 10.34 8.13
C LYS A 121 -6.60 11.85 7.83
N ARG A 122 -6.55 12.23 6.56
CA ARG A 122 -6.68 13.62 6.08
C ARG A 122 -8.06 13.91 5.50
N ASP A 123 -9.03 13.04 5.73
CA ASP A 123 -10.40 13.15 5.20
C ASP A 123 -10.42 13.28 3.66
N MET A 124 -9.48 12.59 2.99
CA MET A 124 -9.42 12.51 1.53
C MET A 124 -10.09 11.22 1.05
N GLU A 125 -11.00 11.35 0.10
CA GLU A 125 -11.63 10.23 -0.60
C GLU A 125 -10.75 9.78 -1.76
N ALA A 126 -10.67 8.47 -1.99
CA ALA A 126 -9.99 7.87 -3.13
C ALA A 126 -10.99 7.07 -3.96
N ILE A 127 -11.01 7.33 -5.28
CA ILE A 127 -11.95 6.75 -6.23
C ILE A 127 -11.13 6.13 -7.37
N PRO A 128 -11.23 4.82 -7.63
CA PRO A 128 -10.48 4.20 -8.70
C PRO A 128 -11.02 4.67 -10.05
N ILE A 129 -10.13 4.90 -10.99
CA ILE A 129 -10.44 5.23 -12.39
C ILE A 129 -10.19 3.98 -13.22
N LEU A 130 -11.13 3.66 -14.12
CA LEU A 130 -10.94 2.56 -15.05
C LEU A 130 -9.87 2.95 -16.08
N THR A 131 -8.85 2.11 -16.22
CA THR A 131 -7.79 2.27 -17.21
C THR A 131 -7.63 0.98 -18.00
N GLU A 132 -7.35 1.11 -19.30
CA GLU A 132 -7.06 -0.04 -20.17
C GLU A 132 -5.58 -0.45 -20.11
N GLU A 133 -4.72 0.42 -19.59
CA GLU A 133 -3.27 0.22 -19.49
C GLU A 133 -2.94 -0.90 -18.49
N ALA A 134 -2.13 -1.86 -18.94
CA ALA A 134 -1.65 -2.94 -18.08
C ALA A 134 -0.67 -2.40 -17.02
N HIS A 135 -0.62 -3.08 -15.87
CA HIS A 135 0.28 -2.78 -14.75
C HIS A 135 0.05 -1.40 -14.11
N ARG A 136 -1.04 -0.72 -14.45
CA ARG A 136 -1.31 0.65 -14.01
C ARG A 136 -2.54 0.72 -13.10
N LEU A 137 -2.46 1.57 -12.08
CA LEU A 137 -3.54 1.87 -11.15
C LEU A 137 -3.78 3.38 -11.14
N ASP A 138 -4.94 3.80 -11.65
CA ASP A 138 -5.33 5.20 -11.69
C ASP A 138 -6.35 5.50 -10.59
N VAL A 139 -6.11 6.54 -9.81
CA VAL A 139 -6.94 6.89 -8.65
C VAL A 139 -7.15 8.40 -8.58
N GLU A 140 -8.41 8.82 -8.58
CA GLU A 140 -8.82 10.17 -8.21
C GLU A 140 -8.79 10.31 -6.69
N ILE A 141 -8.08 11.32 -6.19
CA ILE A 141 -8.06 11.67 -4.78
C ILE A 141 -8.70 13.04 -4.65
N GLY A 142 -9.70 13.16 -3.77
CA GLY A 142 -10.39 14.42 -3.56
C GLY A 142 -10.79 14.68 -2.13
N TYR A 143 -11.04 15.95 -1.83
CA TYR A 143 -11.53 16.40 -0.53
C TYR A 143 -12.50 17.58 -0.72
N LEU A 144 -13.34 17.79 0.29
CA LEU A 144 -14.23 18.95 0.35
C LEU A 144 -13.52 20.12 1.04
N GLY A 145 -13.35 21.22 0.31
CA GLY A 145 -12.86 22.48 0.87
C GLY A 145 -13.90 23.15 1.79
N HIS A 146 -13.49 24.17 2.53
CA HIS A 146 -14.34 24.90 3.47
C HIS A 146 -15.62 25.49 2.85
N ASN A 147 -15.58 25.82 1.56
CA ASN A 147 -16.75 26.35 0.83
C ASN A 147 -17.64 25.24 0.26
N GLU A 148 -17.42 23.98 0.65
CA GLU A 148 -17.99 22.74 0.07
C GLU A 148 -17.59 22.51 -1.40
N ASP A 149 -16.54 23.19 -1.88
CA ASP A 149 -15.99 22.94 -3.21
C ASP A 149 -15.19 21.64 -3.20
N TYR A 150 -15.52 20.75 -4.14
CA TYR A 150 -14.77 19.51 -4.34
C TYR A 150 -13.49 19.80 -5.12
N PHE A 151 -12.36 19.61 -4.45
CA PHE A 151 -11.01 19.64 -5.02
C PHE A 151 -10.54 18.21 -5.23
N PHE A 152 -9.96 17.94 -6.39
CA PHE A 152 -9.44 16.61 -6.70
C PHE A 152 -8.19 16.70 -7.59
N TRP A 153 -7.41 15.63 -7.55
CA TRP A 153 -6.29 15.35 -8.44
C TRP A 153 -6.25 13.85 -8.72
N VAL A 154 -5.47 13.45 -9.72
CA VAL A 154 -5.35 12.05 -10.12
C VAL A 154 -3.92 11.59 -9.91
N LEU A 155 -3.75 10.39 -9.35
CA LEU A 155 -2.50 9.64 -9.40
C LEU A 155 -2.61 8.58 -10.49
N GLU A 156 -1.64 8.55 -11.38
CA GLU A 156 -1.48 7.50 -12.39
C GLU A 156 -0.25 6.67 -12.00
N ILE A 157 -0.48 5.52 -11.36
CA ILE A 157 0.57 4.73 -10.73
C ILE A 157 0.97 3.59 -11.66
N ASP A 158 2.14 3.71 -12.27
CA ASP A 158 2.66 2.76 -13.23
C ASP A 158 3.59 1.75 -12.54
N GLY A 159 3.16 0.48 -12.53
CA GLY A 159 3.85 -0.67 -11.96
C GLY A 159 5.14 -1.06 -12.67
N ALA A 160 5.39 -0.56 -13.88
CA ALA A 160 6.57 -0.88 -14.69
C ALA A 160 7.60 0.25 -14.72
N LYS A 161 7.21 1.49 -14.42
CA LYS A 161 8.11 2.65 -14.45
C LYS A 161 8.91 2.82 -13.15
N PRO A 162 10.20 3.19 -13.27
CA PRO A 162 11.04 3.44 -12.11
C PRO A 162 10.60 4.69 -11.35
N LEU A 163 10.78 4.65 -10.05
CA LEU A 163 10.54 5.71 -9.10
C LEU A 163 11.56 5.61 -7.95
N ASN A 164 12.27 6.69 -7.70
CA ASN A 164 13.06 6.88 -6.49
C ASN A 164 12.63 8.18 -5.77
N LEU A 165 13.15 8.41 -4.56
CA LEU A 165 12.77 9.60 -3.77
C LEU A 165 13.22 10.93 -4.41
N ASP A 166 14.23 10.89 -5.26
CA ASP A 166 14.76 12.05 -5.98
C ASP A 166 14.10 12.27 -7.35
N THR A 167 13.19 11.38 -7.76
CA THR A 167 12.52 11.47 -9.05
C THR A 167 11.67 12.74 -9.06
N PRO A 168 11.90 13.67 -10.01
CA PRO A 168 11.15 14.91 -10.05
C PRO A 168 9.68 14.65 -10.38
N LEU A 169 8.81 15.46 -9.79
CA LEU A 169 7.39 15.46 -10.14
C LEU A 169 7.22 16.10 -11.53
N ASP A 170 6.55 15.41 -12.45
CA ASP A 170 6.16 15.93 -13.76
C ASP A 170 4.63 15.96 -13.91
N PRO A 171 3.92 16.79 -13.12
CA PRO A 171 2.48 16.84 -13.15
C PRO A 171 1.97 17.54 -14.40
N ARG A 172 0.92 16.99 -15.00
CA ARG A 172 0.18 17.62 -16.10
C ARG A 172 -1.15 18.19 -15.61
N LEU A 173 -1.61 19.26 -16.27
CA LEU A 173 -2.91 19.85 -16.01
C LEU A 173 -3.92 19.31 -17.02
N GLU A 174 -5.04 18.81 -16.52
CA GLU A 174 -6.15 18.35 -17.34
C GLU A 174 -7.42 19.11 -16.98
N LEU A 175 -8.41 19.01 -17.87
CA LEU A 175 -9.69 19.71 -17.75
C LEU A 175 -10.82 18.68 -17.88
N ARG A 176 -11.68 18.62 -16.86
CA ARG A 176 -12.91 17.83 -16.86
C ARG A 176 -14.06 18.79 -16.64
N ASP A 177 -14.93 18.91 -17.64
CA ASP A 177 -15.98 19.90 -17.73
C ASP A 177 -15.44 21.34 -17.59
N ASP A 178 -15.73 22.01 -16.49
CA ASP A 178 -15.30 23.35 -16.13
C ASP A 178 -14.12 23.34 -15.13
N LYS A 179 -13.72 22.17 -14.62
CA LYS A 179 -12.69 22.05 -13.59
C LYS A 179 -11.33 21.65 -14.16
N ARG A 180 -10.32 22.44 -13.81
CA ARG A 180 -8.91 22.06 -13.98
C ARG A 180 -8.47 21.22 -12.79
N TYR A 181 -7.80 20.11 -13.07
CA TYR A 181 -7.20 19.25 -12.05
C TYR A 181 -5.79 18.86 -12.45
N VAL A 182 -5.02 18.40 -11.47
CA VAL A 182 -3.64 17.97 -11.65
C VAL A 182 -3.61 16.46 -11.77
N VAL A 183 -2.83 15.94 -12.71
CA VAL A 183 -2.54 14.53 -12.88
C VAL A 183 -1.06 14.30 -12.58
N TYR A 184 -0.76 13.38 -11.67
CA TYR A 184 0.60 12.97 -11.33
C TYR A 184 0.88 11.60 -11.93
N PRO A 185 1.56 11.53 -13.10
CA PRO A 185 2.14 10.29 -13.58
C PRO A 185 3.31 9.91 -12.68
N ILE A 186 3.23 8.76 -12.03
CA ILE A 186 4.28 8.25 -11.15
C ILE A 186 4.64 6.82 -11.53
N GLY A 187 5.94 6.52 -11.55
CA GLY A 187 6.40 5.14 -11.49
C GLY A 187 6.15 4.55 -10.10
N SER A 188 6.48 3.28 -9.92
CA SER A 188 6.42 2.64 -8.60
C SER A 188 7.50 1.58 -8.39
N THR A 189 8.31 1.23 -9.40
CA THR A 189 9.42 0.28 -9.24
C THR A 189 10.68 0.98 -8.73
N GLY A 190 11.48 0.32 -7.89
CA GLY A 190 12.74 0.90 -7.42
C GLY A 190 12.62 1.91 -6.28
N LEU A 191 11.44 2.07 -5.68
CA LEU A 191 11.27 2.98 -4.53
C LEU A 191 12.09 2.53 -3.30
N VAL A 192 12.51 1.27 -3.28
CA VAL A 192 13.45 0.72 -2.31
C VAL A 192 14.63 0.12 -3.09
N ASP A 193 15.78 0.81 -3.04
CA ASP A 193 17.03 0.50 -3.78
C ASP A 193 17.82 -0.68 -3.20
N THR A 194 17.19 -1.84 -3.13
CA THR A 194 17.86 -3.06 -2.71
C THR A 194 17.32 -4.18 -3.56
N ASP A 195 18.21 -4.92 -4.22
CA ASP A 195 17.86 -6.14 -4.91
C ASP A 195 17.40 -7.15 -3.85
N TYR A 196 16.11 -7.09 -3.54
CA TYR A 196 15.46 -7.96 -2.56
C TYR A 196 15.67 -9.42 -2.97
N ALA A 197 15.78 -9.71 -4.27
CA ALA A 197 16.07 -11.05 -4.76
C ALA A 197 17.52 -11.44 -4.47
N GLU A 198 18.50 -10.54 -4.60
CA GLU A 198 19.90 -10.78 -4.21
C GLU A 198 20.08 -10.92 -2.69
N TYR A 199 19.42 -10.05 -1.91
CA TYR A 199 19.45 -10.11 -0.44
C TYR A 199 18.73 -11.34 0.10
N ALA A 200 17.56 -11.67 -0.46
CA ALA A 200 16.89 -12.93 -0.18
C ALA A 200 17.78 -14.09 -0.60
N ARG A 201 18.38 -14.10 -1.80
CA ARG A 201 19.31 -15.17 -2.23
C ARG A 201 20.49 -15.34 -1.26
N GLN A 202 21.13 -14.27 -0.80
CA GLN A 202 22.18 -14.34 0.23
C GLN A 202 21.66 -14.99 1.52
N TRP A 203 20.53 -14.52 2.05
CA TRP A 203 19.89 -15.12 3.24
C TRP A 203 19.45 -16.58 3.04
N LEU A 204 19.02 -16.93 1.83
CA LEU A 204 18.57 -18.26 1.45
C LEU A 204 19.74 -19.24 1.28
N LEU A 205 20.92 -18.75 0.86
CA LEU A 205 22.16 -19.52 0.81
C LEU A 205 22.65 -19.84 2.24
N ASP A 206 22.42 -18.95 3.20
CA ASP A 206 22.89 -19.12 4.58
C ASP A 206 21.96 -19.98 5.47
N SER A 207 20.70 -20.22 5.07
CA SER A 207 19.77 -21.01 5.89
C SER A 207 18.77 -21.84 5.06
N PRO A 208 18.82 -23.18 5.11
CA PRO A 208 17.98 -24.07 4.29
C PRO A 208 16.49 -24.11 4.69
N ARG A 209 16.00 -23.15 5.47
CA ARG A 209 14.58 -23.04 5.89
C ARG A 209 13.91 -21.81 5.27
N LEU A 210 13.88 -21.82 3.94
CA LEU A 210 13.22 -20.88 3.00
C LEU A 210 11.85 -20.34 3.44
N SER A 211 10.99 -21.16 4.03
CA SER A 211 9.59 -20.78 4.28
C SER A 211 9.37 -19.86 5.48
N MET A 212 10.32 -19.78 6.42
CA MET A 212 10.19 -18.95 7.62
C MET A 212 10.89 -17.59 7.50
N ALA A 213 11.93 -17.47 6.66
CA ALA A 213 12.69 -16.23 6.51
C ALA A 213 11.98 -15.20 5.61
N LEU A 214 11.31 -15.67 4.56
CA LEU A 214 10.68 -14.82 3.53
C LEU A 214 9.61 -13.85 4.11
N PRO A 215 8.73 -14.28 5.03
CA PRO A 215 7.77 -13.36 5.67
C PRO A 215 8.41 -12.31 6.59
N LEU A 216 9.57 -12.63 7.20
CA LEU A 216 10.27 -11.70 8.09
C LEU A 216 11.03 -10.64 7.29
N LEU A 217 11.64 -11.04 6.18
CA LEU A 217 12.19 -10.10 5.20
C LEU A 217 11.07 -9.22 4.64
N ALA A 218 9.97 -9.80 4.17
CA ALA A 218 8.83 -9.02 3.71
C ALA A 218 8.34 -7.99 4.75
N ALA A 219 8.30 -8.35 6.04
CA ALA A 219 7.95 -7.43 7.12
C ALA A 219 8.91 -6.25 7.26
N ALA A 220 10.22 -6.49 7.21
CA ALA A 220 11.23 -5.43 7.29
C ALA A 220 11.17 -4.49 6.08
N TYR A 221 11.04 -5.05 4.88
CA TYR A 221 10.98 -4.27 3.64
C TYR A 221 9.64 -3.53 3.47
N ALA A 222 8.55 -4.08 3.98
CA ALA A 222 7.25 -3.42 3.97
C ALA A 222 7.29 -2.08 4.71
N ASP A 223 8.02 -1.98 5.83
CA ASP A 223 8.15 -0.71 6.55
C ASP A 223 8.91 0.34 5.73
N GLN A 224 9.95 -0.08 5.01
CA GLN A 224 10.71 0.82 4.13
C GLN A 224 9.87 1.31 2.94
N TRP A 225 9.11 0.40 2.30
CA TRP A 225 8.14 0.77 1.27
C TRP A 225 7.11 1.78 1.77
N ILE A 226 6.54 1.52 2.96
CA ILE A 226 5.56 2.41 3.58
C ILE A 226 6.16 3.79 3.83
N LEU A 227 7.37 3.85 4.39
CA LEU A 227 8.06 5.10 4.65
C LEU A 227 8.30 5.89 3.36
N ASN A 228 8.94 5.27 2.37
CA ASN A 228 9.33 5.95 1.14
C ASN A 228 8.10 6.40 0.33
N ALA A 229 7.04 5.60 0.25
CA ALA A 229 5.80 5.99 -0.44
C ALA A 229 5.13 7.20 0.24
N ARG A 230 5.14 7.24 1.58
CA ARG A 230 4.59 8.36 2.36
C ARG A 230 5.45 9.62 2.25
N VAL A 231 6.78 9.48 2.21
CA VAL A 231 7.69 10.60 1.92
C VAL A 231 7.38 11.15 0.54
N TYR A 232 7.28 10.30 -0.48
CA TYR A 232 6.97 10.75 -1.84
C TYR A 232 5.59 11.42 -1.94
N LEU A 233 4.57 10.88 -1.26
CA LEU A 233 3.26 11.53 -1.15
C LEU A 233 3.37 12.94 -0.55
N SER A 234 4.24 13.15 0.45
CA SER A 234 4.42 14.47 1.04
C SER A 234 4.96 15.50 0.04
N HIS A 235 5.79 15.07 -0.92
CA HIS A 235 6.28 15.91 -2.03
C HIS A 235 5.11 16.30 -2.96
N ILE A 236 4.26 15.32 -3.32
CA ILE A 236 3.04 15.56 -4.13
C ILE A 236 2.11 16.55 -3.43
N LEU A 237 1.86 16.38 -2.13
CA LEU A 237 0.97 17.27 -1.37
C LEU A 237 1.55 18.69 -1.22
N ALA A 238 2.88 18.82 -1.13
CA ALA A 238 3.55 20.11 -1.12
C ALA A 238 3.43 20.84 -2.47
N ASP A 239 3.55 20.12 -3.59
CA ASP A 239 3.35 20.66 -4.93
C ASP A 239 1.88 21.05 -5.17
N LEU A 240 0.94 20.18 -4.79
CA LEU A 240 -0.51 20.47 -4.83
C LEU A 240 -0.86 21.74 -4.07
N LYS A 241 -0.29 21.95 -2.87
CA LYS A 241 -0.53 23.17 -2.09
C LYS A 241 -0.08 24.43 -2.85
N LYS A 242 1.06 24.38 -3.54
CA LYS A 242 1.56 25.50 -4.37
C LYS A 242 0.63 25.76 -5.55
N ARG A 243 0.17 24.70 -6.24
CA ARG A 243 -0.69 24.81 -7.41
C ARG A 243 -2.12 25.24 -7.08
N ASN A 244 -2.72 24.72 -6.01
CA ASN A 244 -4.04 25.15 -5.57
C ASN A 244 -4.07 26.65 -5.26
N TYR A 245 -2.99 27.21 -4.70
CA TYR A 245 -2.87 28.65 -4.50
C TYR A 245 -2.84 29.43 -5.83
N GLN A 246 -2.15 28.90 -6.85
CA GLN A 246 -2.11 29.52 -8.19
C GLN A 246 -3.45 29.46 -8.93
N VAL A 247 -4.16 28.32 -8.83
CA VAL A 247 -5.47 28.13 -9.47
C VAL A 247 -6.54 28.99 -8.81
N THR A 248 -6.55 29.10 -7.48
CA THR A 248 -7.52 29.94 -6.75
C THR A 248 -7.28 31.45 -6.90
N ALA A 249 -6.05 31.88 -7.16
CA ALA A 249 -5.72 33.28 -7.45
C ALA A 249 -6.17 33.73 -8.86
N MET A 250 -6.42 32.79 -9.78
CA MET A 250 -6.95 33.07 -11.12
C MET A 250 -8.47 32.86 -11.13
N ALA A 251 -9.19 33.93 -10.76
CA ALA A 251 -10.63 34.18 -10.88
C ALA A 251 -11.53 33.04 -11.43
N ILE A 252 -12.41 32.49 -10.58
CA ILE A 252 -13.58 31.69 -10.99
C ILE A 252 -14.75 32.67 -11.24
N PRO A 253 -15.35 32.74 -12.45
CA PRO A 253 -16.53 33.57 -12.72
C PRO A 253 -17.77 33.03 -11.99
N ASP A 254 -18.61 33.94 -11.49
CA ASP A 254 -19.76 33.67 -10.58
C ASP A 254 -20.83 32.67 -11.09
N PHE A 255 -20.80 32.25 -12.36
CA PHE A 255 -21.77 31.32 -12.95
C PHE A 255 -21.58 29.85 -12.49
N GLU A 256 -20.35 29.43 -12.14
CA GLU A 256 -20.05 28.04 -11.73
C GLU A 256 -20.61 27.67 -10.35
N ARG A 257 -20.82 28.66 -9.46
CA ARG A 257 -21.35 28.43 -8.11
C ARG A 257 -22.75 27.82 -8.12
N ALA A 258 -23.62 28.21 -9.05
CA ALA A 258 -25.00 27.73 -9.09
C ALA A 258 -25.10 26.27 -9.56
N ARG A 259 -24.35 25.90 -10.61
CA ARG A 259 -24.32 24.52 -11.16
C ARG A 259 -23.69 23.54 -10.16
N LEU A 260 -22.59 23.94 -9.51
CA LEU A 260 -21.95 23.14 -8.47
C LEU A 260 -22.81 23.00 -7.21
N SER A 261 -23.60 24.00 -6.82
CA SER A 261 -24.54 23.89 -5.70
C SER A 261 -25.61 22.80 -5.90
N LEU A 262 -25.99 22.55 -7.15
CA LEU A 262 -27.03 21.59 -7.53
C LEU A 262 -26.48 20.16 -7.51
N LEU A 263 -25.26 19.96 -8.02
CA LEU A 263 -24.54 18.68 -7.90
C LEU A 263 -24.13 18.39 -6.44
N ARG A 264 -23.79 19.42 -5.65
CA ARG A 264 -23.57 19.33 -4.19
C ARG A 264 -24.80 18.82 -3.44
N ARG A 265 -26.01 19.29 -3.75
CA ARG A 265 -27.22 18.77 -3.09
C ARG A 265 -27.41 17.27 -3.30
N LEU A 266 -27.12 16.78 -4.52
CA LEU A 266 -27.31 15.37 -4.87
C LEU A 266 -26.23 14.45 -4.28
N SER A 267 -24.97 14.92 -4.17
CA SER A 267 -23.89 14.18 -3.52
C SER A 267 -23.98 14.23 -1.99
N LEU A 268 -24.34 15.38 -1.41
CA LEU A 268 -24.59 15.55 0.03
C LEU A 268 -25.76 14.70 0.53
N ASP A 269 -26.81 14.51 -0.27
CA ASP A 269 -27.91 13.61 0.10
C ASP A 269 -27.46 12.14 0.14
N ARG A 270 -26.52 11.74 -0.72
CA ARG A 270 -25.92 10.40 -0.67
C ARG A 270 -25.00 10.22 0.54
N LEU A 271 -24.21 11.23 0.88
CA LEU A 271 -23.33 11.23 2.06
C LEU A 271 -24.11 11.31 3.38
N ARG A 272 -25.16 12.13 3.47
CA ARG A 272 -26.06 12.19 4.64
C ARG A 272 -26.80 10.87 4.86
N LYS A 273 -27.25 10.21 3.79
CA LYS A 273 -27.82 8.85 3.90
C LYS A 273 -26.83 7.86 4.48
N ARG A 274 -25.55 7.90 4.07
CA ARG A 274 -24.49 7.05 4.64
C ARG A 274 -24.25 7.37 6.13
N ARG A 275 -24.16 8.65 6.50
CA ARG A 275 -23.94 9.09 7.89
C ARG A 275 -25.10 8.75 8.84
N LEU A 276 -26.35 8.88 8.37
CA LEU A 276 -27.54 8.47 9.12
C LEU A 276 -27.60 6.94 9.32
N LEU A 277 -27.17 6.17 8.32
CA LEU A 277 -27.08 4.71 8.41
C LEU A 277 -25.97 4.27 9.39
N SER A 278 -24.83 4.97 9.44
CA SER A 278 -23.77 4.71 10.43
C SER A 278 -24.20 5.09 11.85
N GLU A 279 -24.89 6.21 12.03
CA GLU A 279 -25.40 6.65 13.35
C GLU A 279 -26.49 5.74 13.91
N ARG A 280 -27.34 5.15 13.04
CA ARG A 280 -28.34 4.15 13.46
C ARG A 280 -27.74 2.79 13.81
N ARG A 281 -26.55 2.45 13.30
CA ARG A 281 -25.84 1.21 13.64
C ARG A 281 -25.03 1.31 14.93
N ASN A 282 -24.72 2.53 15.37
CA ASN A 282 -23.97 2.82 16.60
C ASN A 282 -24.88 3.13 17.81
N ARG A 283 -26.20 2.94 17.67
CA ARG A 283 -27.18 2.91 18.77
C ARG A 283 -27.72 1.50 18.92
#